data_AF-A0A7R6VKJ6-F1
#
_entry.id   AF-A0A7R6VKJ6-F1
#
_cell.length_a   1.000
_cell.length_b   1.000
_cell.length_c   1.000
_cell.angle_alpha   90.00
_cell.angle_beta   90.00
_cell.angle_gamma   90.00
#
_symmetry.space_group_name_H-M   'P 1'
#
loop_
_entity.id
_entity.type
_entity.pdbx_description
1 polymer ?
#
loop_
_entity_poly.entity_id
_entity_poly.type
_entity_poly.pdbx_seq_one_letter_code
_entity_poly.pdbx_strand_id
1 'polypeptide(L)'
;MSNLEFFLYLFIYSFILTYLVLGFIISFEAMLALYGVKSAVEWIREWHKPSTFKTMLIIFLPMLHLAYFFLEFLPYIAGFNKNIRPFDLDRIFHTVFPKESF
;
A
#
# COMPACT_ATOMS: atom_id res chain seq x y z
N MET A 1 15.90 32.44 -8.15
CA MET A 1 15.03 31.30 -8.49
C MET A 1 14.08 31.78 -9.56
N SER A 2 14.16 31.20 -10.76
CA SER A 2 13.28 31.55 -11.87
C SER A 2 11.84 31.09 -11.57
N ASN A 3 10.83 31.80 -12.08
CA ASN A 3 9.43 31.38 -11.96
C ASN A 3 9.23 29.95 -12.47
N LEU A 4 9.94 29.56 -13.54
CA LEU A 4 9.89 28.22 -14.11
C LEU A 4 10.44 27.16 -13.13
N GLU A 5 11.57 27.45 -12.46
CA GLU A 5 12.14 26.57 -11.44
C GLU A 5 11.18 26.39 -10.27
N PHE A 6 10.55 27.48 -9.81
CA PHE A 6 9.57 27.42 -8.72
C PHE A 6 8.39 26.50 -9.04
N PHE A 7 7.75 26.67 -10.21
CA PHE A 7 6.63 25.83 -10.60
C PHE A 7 7.05 24.37 -10.82
N LEU A 8 8.25 24.14 -11.34
CA LEU A 8 8.80 22.79 -11.52
C LEU A 8 9.00 22.10 -10.16
N TYR A 9 9.64 22.76 -9.19
CA TYR A 9 9.78 22.22 -7.84
C TYR A 9 8.43 22.00 -7.17
N LEU A 10 7.51 22.97 -7.26
CA LEU A 10 6.17 22.84 -6.70
C LEU A 10 5.45 21.59 -7.24
N PHE A 11 5.54 21.35 -8.55
CA PHE A 11 4.93 20.18 -9.18
C PHE A 11 5.60 18.87 -8.72
N ILE A 12 6.94 18.83 -8.69
CA ILE A 12 7.68 17.64 -8.23
C ILE A 12 7.35 17.33 -6.76
N TYR A 13 7.41 18.32 -5.87
CA TYR A 13 7.12 18.11 -4.46
C TYR A 13 5.66 17.72 -4.23
N SER A 14 4.72 18.33 -4.95
CA SER A 14 3.30 17.96 -4.86
C SER A 14 3.07 16.52 -5.35
N PHE A 15 3.71 16.12 -6.44
CA PHE A 15 3.63 14.76 -6.96
C PHE A 15 4.22 13.73 -5.99
N ILE A 16 5.41 14.01 -5.44
CA ILE A 16 6.06 13.16 -4.44
C ILE A 16 5.17 13.06 -3.19
N LEU A 17 4.65 14.18 -2.68
CA LEU A 17 3.79 14.19 -1.50
C LEU A 17 2.52 13.38 -1.75
N THR A 18 1.90 13.53 -2.92
CA THR A 18 0.72 12.76 -3.31
C THR A 18 1.02 11.27 -3.37
N TYR A 19 2.15 10.88 -3.97
CA TYR A 19 2.60 9.49 -4.01
C TYR A 19 2.83 8.93 -2.60
N LEU A 20 3.48 9.69 -1.71
CA LEU A 20 3.74 9.25 -0.34
C LEU A 20 2.45 9.10 0.47
N VAL A 21 1.53 10.07 0.40
CA VAL A 21 0.28 10.03 1.15
C VAL A 21 -0.63 8.91 0.64
N LEU A 22 -0.86 8.81 -0.67
CA LEU A 22 -1.68 7.73 -1.24
C LEU A 22 -1.01 6.37 -1.02
N GLY A 23 0.30 6.28 -1.26
CA GLY A 23 1.05 5.06 -1.06
C GLY A 23 1.01 4.59 0.39
N PHE A 24 1.05 5.51 1.36
CA PHE A 24 0.90 5.19 2.77
C PHE A 24 -0.49 4.61 3.06
N ILE A 25 -1.57 5.28 2.64
CA ILE A 25 -2.95 4.82 2.85
C ILE A 25 -3.13 3.43 2.24
N ILE A 26 -2.80 3.27 0.95
CA ILE A 26 -2.97 2.00 0.24
C ILE A 26 -2.13 0.89 0.86
N SER A 27 -0.90 1.17 1.29
CA SER A 27 -0.04 0.16 1.88
C SER A 27 -0.56 -0.34 3.22
N PHE A 28 -1.08 0.56 4.07
CA PHE A 28 -1.70 0.18 5.34
C PHE A 28 -2.96 -0.65 5.13
N GLU A 29 -3.86 -0.21 4.25
CA GLU A 29 -5.10 -0.93 3.95
C GLU A 29 -4.80 -2.31 3.34
N ALA A 30 -3.84 -2.40 2.42
CA ALA A 30 -3.41 -3.67 1.83
C ALA A 30 -2.77 -4.60 2.87
N MET A 31 -1.95 -4.07 3.78
CA MET A 31 -1.39 -4.87 4.87
C MET A 31 -2.48 -5.36 5.83
N LEU A 32 -3.45 -4.52 6.20
CA LEU A 32 -4.60 -4.95 7.00
C LEU A 32 -5.44 -6.00 6.26
N ALA A 33 -5.58 -5.87 4.95
CA ALA A 33 -6.23 -6.87 4.11
C ALA A 33 -5.47 -8.21 4.08
N LEU A 34 -4.12 -8.21 4.09
CA LEU A 34 -3.31 -9.44 4.23
C LEU A 34 -3.64 -10.19 5.54
N TYR A 35 -4.03 -9.45 6.57
CA TYR A 35 -4.47 -9.98 7.86
C TYR A 35 -5.95 -10.37 7.91
N GLY A 36 -6.72 -10.09 6.85
CA GLY A 36 -8.15 -10.39 6.78
C GLY A 36 -9.02 -9.43 7.58
N VAL A 37 -8.53 -8.21 7.87
CA VAL A 37 -9.31 -7.19 8.58
C VAL A 37 -10.47 -6.74 7.69
N LYS A 38 -11.70 -7.00 8.13
CA LYS A 38 -12.92 -6.75 7.33
C LYS A 38 -13.07 -5.29 6.91
N SER A 39 -12.77 -4.35 7.82
CA SER A 39 -12.86 -2.91 7.54
C SER A 39 -11.99 -2.49 6.35
N ALA A 40 -10.76 -3.01 6.28
CA ALA A 40 -9.83 -2.69 5.20
C ALA A 40 -10.29 -3.30 3.87
N VAL A 41 -10.75 -4.56 3.92
CA VAL A 41 -11.28 -5.26 2.74
C VAL A 41 -12.50 -4.53 2.16
N GLU A 42 -13.43 -4.10 3.02
CA GLU A 42 -14.63 -3.37 2.61
C GLU A 42 -14.28 -2.00 2.05
N TRP A 43 -13.41 -1.24 2.70
CA TRP A 43 -12.94 0.06 2.21
C TRP A 43 -12.30 -0.05 0.83
N ILE A 44 -11.39 -1.02 0.62
CA ILE A 44 -10.76 -1.19 -0.69
C ILE A 44 -11.80 -1.56 -1.75
N ARG A 45 -12.75 -2.45 -1.45
CA ARG A 45 -13.83 -2.83 -2.37
C ARG A 45 -14.76 -1.69 -2.76
N GLU A 46 -15.08 -0.81 -1.81
CA GLU A 46 -15.99 0.31 -2.02
C GLU A 46 -15.35 1.39 -2.89
N TRP A 47 -14.08 1.71 -2.62
CA TRP A 47 -13.39 2.83 -3.26
C TRP A 47 -12.62 2.47 -4.53
N HIS A 48 -12.28 1.18 -4.73
CA HIS A 48 -11.42 0.77 -5.83
C HIS A 48 -12.03 -0.36 -6.65
N LYS A 49 -11.91 -0.23 -7.97
CA LYS A 49 -12.12 -1.34 -8.88
C LYS A 49 -10.95 -2.33 -8.77
N PRO A 50 -11.18 -3.62 -9.02
CA PRO A 50 -10.14 -4.66 -8.98
C PRO A 50 -8.92 -4.32 -9.83
N SER A 51 -9.11 -3.94 -11.10
CA SER A 51 -8.02 -3.55 -12.01
C SER A 51 -7.23 -2.32 -11.51
N THR A 52 -7.94 -1.34 -10.95
CA THR A 52 -7.34 -0.16 -10.34
C THR A 52 -6.51 -0.53 -9.11
N PHE A 53 -7.05 -1.38 -8.22
CA PHE A 53 -6.35 -1.82 -7.03
C PHE A 53 -5.11 -2.64 -7.34
N LYS A 54 -5.19 -3.57 -8.32
CA LYS A 54 -4.02 -4.29 -8.82
C LYS A 54 -2.92 -3.33 -9.30
N THR A 55 -3.32 -2.31 -10.07
CA THR A 55 -2.38 -1.29 -10.56
C THR A 55 -1.76 -0.50 -9.40
N MET A 56 -2.56 -0.14 -8.39
CA MET A 56 -2.07 0.52 -7.18
C MET A 56 -1.09 -0.34 -6.38
N LEU A 57 -1.35 -1.64 -6.23
CA LEU A 57 -0.41 -2.56 -5.56
C LEU A 57 0.96 -2.61 -6.27
N ILE A 58 0.98 -2.49 -7.60
CA ILE A 58 2.22 -2.45 -8.37
C ILE A 58 2.91 -1.09 -8.23
N ILE A 59 2.18 0.01 -8.39
CA ILE A 59 2.73 1.38 -8.33
C ILE A 59 3.29 1.69 -6.93
N PHE A 60 2.59 1.26 -5.88
CA PHE A 60 2.95 1.47 -4.49
C PHE A 60 3.73 0.29 -3.89
N LEU A 61 4.25 -0.61 -4.71
CA LEU A 61 5.05 -1.74 -4.26
C LEU A 61 6.22 -1.34 -3.31
N PRO A 62 6.96 -0.23 -3.56
CA PRO A 62 7.98 0.23 -2.63
C PRO A 62 7.40 0.63 -1.26
N MET A 63 6.24 1.29 -1.25
CA MET A 63 5.55 1.70 -0.03
C MET A 63 4.98 0.50 0.73
N LEU A 64 4.50 -0.53 0.01
CA LEU A 64 4.03 -1.78 0.58
C LEU A 64 5.16 -2.54 1.28
N HIS A 65 6.35 -2.60 0.68
CA HIS A 65 7.53 -3.19 1.31
C HIS A 65 7.93 -2.42 2.56
N LEU A 66 7.84 -1.08 2.51
CA LEU A 66 8.12 -0.22 3.65
C LEU A 66 7.11 -0.49 4.78
N ALA A 67 5.81 -0.55 4.48
CA ALA A 67 4.78 -0.90 5.46
C ALA A 67 4.99 -2.31 6.05
N TYR A 68 5.30 -3.29 5.21
CA TYR A 68 5.63 -4.64 5.65
C TYR A 68 6.86 -4.65 6.57
N PHE A 69 7.90 -3.89 6.23
CA PHE A 69 9.08 -3.76 7.08
C PHE A 69 8.73 -3.23 8.48
N PHE A 70 7.91 -2.17 8.56
CA PHE A 70 7.53 -1.60 9.85
C PHE A 70 6.51 -2.43 10.64
N LEU A 71 5.59 -3.12 9.96
CA LEU A 71 4.49 -3.84 10.61
C LEU A 71 4.78 -5.32 10.88
N GLU A 72 5.71 -5.94 10.13
CA GLU A 72 6.05 -7.36 10.27
C GLU A 72 7.50 -7.56 10.69
N PHE A 73 8.43 -7.00 9.92
CA PHE A 73 9.85 -7.27 10.12
C PHE A 73 10.38 -6.65 11.41
N LEU A 74 10.01 -5.40 11.70
CA LEU A 74 10.46 -4.69 12.89
C LEU A 74 9.89 -5.30 14.19
N PRO A 75 8.59 -5.67 14.29
CA PRO A 75 8.05 -6.37 15.46
C PRO A 75 8.62 -7.78 15.63
N TYR A 76 8.96 -8.46 14.54
CA TYR A 76 9.64 -9.76 14.60
C TYR A 76 11.03 -9.63 15.22
N ILE A 77 11.84 -8.68 14.77
CA ILE A 77 13.18 -8.42 15.34
C ILE A 77 13.08 -7.99 16.81
N ALA A 78 12.08 -7.19 17.15
CA ALA A 78 11.85 -6.76 18.52
C ALA A 78 11.28 -7.87 19.44
N GLY A 79 10.99 -9.06 18.91
CA GLY A 79 10.51 -10.20 19.68
C GLY A 79 9.02 -10.14 20.06
N PHE A 80 8.27 -9.17 19.55
CA PHE A 80 6.83 -9.04 19.79
C PHE A 80 6.00 -10.04 18.98
N ASN A 81 6.50 -10.47 17.82
CA ASN A 81 5.84 -11.44 16.96
C ASN A 81 6.77 -12.61 16.64
N LYS A 82 6.27 -13.85 16.77
CA LYS A 82 7.01 -15.08 16.44
C LYS A 82 6.66 -15.64 15.07
N ASN A 83 5.58 -15.16 14.44
CA ASN A 83 5.08 -15.65 13.16
C ASN A 83 5.02 -14.50 12.15
N ILE A 84 6.00 -14.46 11.24
CA ILE A 84 5.97 -13.55 10.09
C ILE A 84 5.01 -14.12 9.04
N ARG A 85 4.03 -13.33 8.57
CA ARG A 85 3.31 -13.71 7.34
C ARG A 85 4.17 -13.36 6.14
N PRO A 86 4.27 -14.23 5.12
CA PRO A 86 4.96 -13.88 3.89
C PRO A 86 4.23 -12.72 3.21
N PHE A 87 5.00 -11.76 2.71
CA PHE A 87 4.49 -10.71 1.84
C PHE A 87 4.03 -11.33 0.51
N ASP A 88 2.73 -11.24 0.23
CA ASP A 88 2.10 -11.89 -0.92
C ASP A 88 1.00 -10.98 -1.49
N LEU A 89 1.27 -10.42 -2.68
CA LEU A 89 0.35 -9.52 -3.38
C LEU A 89 -0.89 -10.25 -3.90
N ASP A 90 -0.73 -11.48 -4.39
CA ASP A 90 -1.83 -12.30 -4.88
C ASP A 90 -2.79 -12.59 -3.74
N ARG A 91 -2.25 -12.91 -2.56
CA ARG A 91 -3.06 -13.14 -1.36
C ARG A 91 -3.79 -11.89 -0.90
N ILE A 92 -3.13 -10.72 -0.91
CA ILE A 92 -3.79 -9.43 -0.62
C ILE A 92 -4.95 -9.23 -1.58
N PHE A 93 -4.68 -9.36 -2.88
CA PHE A 93 -5.69 -9.14 -3.89
C PHE A 93 -6.85 -10.13 -3.79
N HIS A 94 -6.60 -11.42 -3.64
CA HIS A 94 -7.65 -12.43 -3.52
C HIS A 94 -8.45 -12.29 -2.22
N THR A 95 -7.83 -11.80 -1.15
CA THR A 95 -8.56 -11.48 0.09
C THR A 95 -9.55 -10.34 -0.15
N VAL A 96 -9.15 -9.34 -0.93
CA VAL A 96 -10.01 -8.23 -1.30
C VAL A 96 -10.98 -8.61 -2.43
N PHE A 97 -10.60 -9.36 -3.46
CA PHE A 97 -11.41 -9.67 -4.63
C PHE A 97 -11.36 -11.18 -4.92
N PRO A 98 -12.07 -12.02 -4.14
CA PRO A 98 -11.93 -13.48 -4.20
C PRO A 98 -12.48 -14.10 -5.48
N LYS A 99 -13.27 -13.36 -6.27
CA LYS A 99 -13.87 -13.84 -7.53
C LYS A 99 -13.11 -13.38 -8.77
N GLU A 100 -12.03 -12.64 -8.61
CA GLU A 100 -11.25 -12.08 -9.72
C GLU A 100 -9.82 -12.64 -9.69
N SER A 101 -9.26 -12.87 -10.89
CA SER A 101 -7.87 -13.27 -11.06
C SER A 101 -6.96 -12.06 -10.95
N PHE A 102 -5.78 -12.22 -10.34
CA PHE A 102 -4.77 -11.16 -10.27
C PHE A 102 -4.25 -10.85 -11.66
#